data_AF-A0A376H1B3-F1
#
_entry.id   AF-A0A376H1B3-F1
#
_cell.length_a   1.000
_cell.length_b   1.000
_cell.length_c   1.000
_cell.angle_alpha   90.00
_cell.angle_beta   90.00
_cell.angle_gamma   90.00
#
_symmetry.space_group_name_H-M   'P 1'
#
loop_
_entity.id
_entity.type
_entity.pdbx_description
1 polymer ?
#
loop_
_entity_poly.entity_id
_entity_poly.type
_entity_poly.pdbx_seq_one_letter_code
_entity_poly.pdbx_strand_id
1 'polypeptide(L)'
;MISHQYKQKYNQNIYTAEFDITLIGYDMIRAIQMGLEARGYYSGVIDGLCGEATIKAMQKALGMMVDGIISPVSDIVKALQRALNNNKLP
;
A
#
# COMPACT_ATOMS: atom_id res chain seq x y z
N MET A 1 -6.30 0.89 11.38
CA MET A 1 -6.67 -0.42 10.81
C MET A 1 -7.08 -0.16 9.37
N ILE A 2 -6.62 -0.94 8.40
CA ILE A 2 -7.09 -0.79 7.01
C ILE A 2 -8.25 -1.76 6.79
N SER A 3 -9.47 -1.25 6.65
CA SER A 3 -10.67 -2.08 6.54
C SER A 3 -11.00 -2.42 5.08
N HIS A 4 -11.90 -3.40 4.88
CA HIS A 4 -12.42 -3.81 3.56
C HIS A 4 -11.36 -4.28 2.56
N GLN A 5 -10.30 -4.93 3.07
CA GLN A 5 -9.26 -5.49 2.21
C GLN A 5 -9.64 -6.92 1.82
N TYR A 6 -9.34 -7.33 0.59
CA TYR A 6 -9.43 -8.75 0.27
C TYR A 6 -8.13 -9.46 0.72
N LYS A 7 -8.21 -10.75 1.07
CA LYS A 7 -7.02 -11.54 1.43
C LYS A 7 -6.35 -12.11 0.19
N GLN A 8 -5.06 -11.81 0.00
CA GLN A 8 -4.19 -12.37 -1.03
C GLN A 8 -2.84 -12.79 -0.42
N LYS A 9 -2.10 -13.61 -1.16
CA LYS A 9 -0.73 -14.01 -0.82
C LYS A 9 0.20 -12.80 -0.55
N TYR A 10 -0.11 -11.66 -1.13
CA TYR A 10 0.71 -10.43 -1.09
C TYR A 10 0.44 -9.54 0.12
N ASN A 11 -0.79 -9.54 0.65
CA ASN A 11 -1.23 -8.64 1.73
C ASN A 11 -1.59 -9.38 3.04
N GLN A 12 -1.44 -10.72 3.06
CA GLN A 12 -1.68 -11.56 4.24
C GLN A 12 -0.86 -11.18 5.48
N ASN A 13 0.25 -10.45 5.30
CA ASN A 13 1.12 -10.01 6.40
C ASN A 13 0.73 -8.64 6.96
N ILE A 14 -0.36 -8.03 6.48
CA ILE A 14 -0.90 -6.81 7.08
C ILE A 14 -1.75 -7.21 8.29
N TYR A 15 -1.12 -7.30 9.47
CA TYR A 15 -1.79 -7.70 10.71
C TYR A 15 -2.91 -6.75 11.15
N THR A 16 -2.90 -5.51 10.67
CA THR A 16 -3.93 -4.49 10.94
C THR A 16 -4.92 -4.33 9.79
N ALA A 17 -5.00 -5.29 8.86
CA ALA A 17 -6.01 -5.33 7.83
C ALA A 17 -7.25 -6.08 8.31
N GLU A 18 -8.41 -5.47 8.15
CA GLU A 18 -9.70 -6.15 8.25
C GLU A 18 -10.01 -6.74 6.88
N PHE A 19 -9.98 -8.07 6.81
CA PHE A 19 -10.30 -8.79 5.59
C PHE A 19 -11.81 -8.98 5.45
N ASP A 20 -12.38 -8.47 4.38
CA ASP A 20 -13.81 -8.59 4.06
C ASP A 20 -13.99 -8.76 2.54
N ILE A 21 -15.12 -9.31 2.14
CA ILE A 21 -15.50 -9.56 0.74
C ILE A 21 -16.16 -8.36 0.08
N THR A 22 -16.43 -7.29 0.84
CA THR A 22 -17.15 -6.11 0.35
C THR A 22 -16.36 -5.30 -0.68
N LEU A 23 -15.03 -5.45 -0.74
CA LEU A 23 -14.15 -4.74 -1.68
C LEU A 23 -14.34 -3.22 -1.71
N ILE A 24 -14.90 -2.67 -0.63
CA ILE A 24 -15.19 -1.23 -0.52
C ILE A 24 -13.88 -0.45 -0.53
N GLY A 25 -12.76 -1.03 -0.09
CA GLY A 25 -11.48 -0.34 0.01
C GLY A 25 -11.48 0.77 1.05
N TYR A 26 -10.29 1.21 1.45
CA TYR A 26 -10.13 2.19 2.53
C TYR A 26 -9.61 3.51 1.97
N ASP A 27 -10.13 4.63 2.48
CA ASP A 27 -9.81 5.97 1.95
C ASP A 27 -8.33 6.33 2.10
N MET A 28 -7.63 5.86 3.16
CA MET A 28 -6.18 6.03 3.21
C MET A 28 -5.46 5.30 2.07
N ILE A 29 -5.94 4.13 1.64
CA ILE A 29 -5.32 3.40 0.53
C ILE A 29 -5.55 4.16 -0.78
N ARG A 30 -6.73 4.76 -0.96
CA ARG A 30 -6.98 5.65 -2.10
C ARG A 30 -6.03 6.84 -2.12
N ALA A 31 -5.85 7.51 -0.97
CA ALA A 31 -4.92 8.62 -0.86
C ALA A 31 -3.48 8.21 -1.21
N ILE A 32 -3.05 7.02 -0.78
CA ILE A 32 -1.75 6.45 -1.15
C ILE A 32 -1.69 6.18 -2.66
N GLN A 33 -2.69 5.52 -3.25
CA GLN A 33 -2.75 5.24 -4.69
C GLN A 33 -2.69 6.53 -5.52
N MET A 34 -3.45 7.56 -5.14
CA MET A 34 -3.40 8.90 -5.77
C MET A 34 -2.02 9.55 -5.64
N GLY A 35 -1.41 9.50 -4.45
CA GLY A 35 -0.07 10.04 -4.24
C GLY A 35 1.01 9.30 -5.04
N LEU A 36 0.87 7.99 -5.21
CA LEU A 36 1.77 7.18 -6.02
C LEU A 36 1.57 7.44 -7.52
N GLU A 37 0.33 7.62 -7.98
CA GLU A 37 -0.01 7.96 -9.36
C GLU A 37 0.53 9.35 -9.73
N ALA A 38 0.30 10.35 -8.88
CA ALA A 38 0.81 11.71 -9.09
C ALA A 38 2.34 11.77 -9.21
N ARG A 39 3.05 10.79 -8.63
CA ARG A 39 4.50 10.66 -8.69
C ARG A 39 4.98 9.70 -9.80
N GLY A 40 4.07 9.13 -10.58
CA GLY A 40 4.36 8.22 -11.69
C GLY A 40 4.74 6.78 -11.28
N TYR A 41 4.51 6.39 -10.03
CA TYR A 41 4.81 5.04 -9.53
C TYR A 41 3.65 4.06 -9.69
N TYR A 42 2.41 4.57 -9.79
CA TYR A 42 1.19 3.78 -9.89
C TYR A 42 0.40 4.15 -11.13
N SER A 43 -0.15 3.14 -11.80
CA SER A 43 -1.00 3.27 -12.98
C SER A 43 -2.22 2.33 -12.91
N GLY A 44 -2.53 1.86 -11.71
CA GLY A 44 -3.65 0.97 -11.44
C GLY A 44 -4.90 1.75 -11.04
N VAL A 45 -5.97 1.04 -10.72
CA VAL A 45 -7.24 1.65 -10.30
C VAL A 45 -7.11 2.18 -8.87
N ILE A 46 -7.57 3.41 -8.64
CA ILE A 46 -7.68 4.00 -7.30
C ILE A 46 -8.95 3.45 -6.62
N ASP A 47 -8.89 2.19 -6.20
CA ASP A 47 -10.01 1.44 -5.62
C ASP A 47 -9.99 1.39 -4.08
N GLY A 48 -8.88 1.79 -3.44
CA GLY A 48 -8.70 1.67 -1.99
C GLY A 48 -8.30 0.26 -1.54
N LEU A 49 -7.89 -0.60 -2.47
CA LEU A 49 -7.46 -1.97 -2.22
C LEU A 49 -5.92 -2.07 -2.25
N CYS A 50 -5.36 -2.64 -1.19
CA CYS A 50 -3.94 -2.90 -1.08
C CYS A 50 -3.58 -4.24 -1.76
N GLY A 51 -3.69 -4.24 -3.08
CA GLY A 51 -3.34 -5.36 -3.95
C GLY A 51 -1.89 -5.34 -4.44
N GLU A 52 -1.48 -6.36 -5.20
CA GLU A 52 -0.11 -6.50 -5.71
C GLU A 52 0.41 -5.25 -6.43
N ALA A 53 -0.41 -4.62 -7.29
CA ALA A 53 -0.03 -3.42 -8.00
C ALA A 53 0.25 -2.24 -7.05
N THR A 54 -0.62 -2.05 -6.04
CA THR A 54 -0.46 -1.03 -5.00
C THR A 54 0.81 -1.28 -4.19
N ILE A 55 1.06 -2.54 -3.81
CA ILE A 55 2.25 -2.96 -3.06
C ILE A 55 3.53 -2.70 -3.87
N LYS A 56 3.56 -3.10 -5.14
CA LYS A 56 4.70 -2.86 -6.03
C LYS A 56 4.99 -1.36 -6.22
N ALA A 57 3.94 -0.54 -6.35
CA ALA A 57 4.10 0.90 -6.47
C ALA A 57 4.62 1.53 -5.18
N MET A 58 4.13 1.10 -4.01
CA MET A 58 4.68 1.50 -2.72
C MET A 58 6.15 1.13 -2.60
N GLN A 59 6.52 -0.11 -2.94
CA GLN A 59 7.91 -0.55 -2.88
C GLN A 59 8.83 0.30 -3.77
N LYS A 60 8.38 0.64 -4.99
CA LYS A 60 9.11 1.56 -5.88
C LYS A 60 9.27 2.95 -5.28
N ALA A 61 8.19 3.54 -4.77
CA ALA A 61 8.24 4.88 -4.17
C ALA A 61 9.13 4.94 -2.92
N LEU A 62 9.17 3.85 -2.16
CA LEU A 62 9.95 3.70 -0.93
C LEU A 62 11.41 3.27 -1.19
N GLY A 63 11.77 2.92 -2.43
CA GLY A 63 13.10 2.40 -2.76
C GLY A 63 13.39 1.02 -2.14
N MET A 64 12.35 0.23 -1.91
CA MET A 64 12.44 -1.14 -1.40
C MET A 64 12.59 -2.13 -2.55
N MET A 65 12.92 -3.39 -2.22
CA MET A 65 12.86 -4.49 -3.18
C MET A 65 11.41 -4.66 -3.68
N VAL A 66 11.22 -4.63 -5.00
CA VAL A 66 9.90 -4.69 -5.64
C VAL A 66 9.49 -6.15 -5.86
N ASP A 67 9.28 -6.89 -4.77
CA ASP A 67 8.85 -8.30 -4.81
C ASP A 67 7.32 -8.47 -4.82
N GLY A 68 6.57 -7.38 -4.64
CA GLY A 68 5.11 -7.38 -4.56
C GLY A 68 4.54 -7.99 -3.29
N ILE A 69 5.36 -8.23 -2.26
CA ILE A 69 4.95 -8.81 -0.98
C ILE A 69 5.07 -7.74 0.10
N ILE A 70 4.03 -7.56 0.90
CA ILE A 70 4.17 -6.80 2.14
C ILE A 70 5.01 -7.62 3.12
N SER A 71 6.24 -7.16 3.34
CA SER A 71 7.09 -7.59 4.45
C SER A 71 6.41 -7.27 5.79
N PRO A 72 6.82 -7.86 6.92
CA PRO A 72 6.18 -7.60 8.22
C PRO A 72 5.97 -6.10 8.44
N VAL A 73 4.82 -5.73 9.03
CA VAL A 73 4.36 -4.34 9.22
C VAL A 73 5.48 -3.38 9.63
N SER A 74 6.46 -3.84 10.40
CA SER A 74 7.62 -3.04 10.81
C SER A 74 8.42 -2.44 9.64
N ASP A 75 8.66 -3.16 8.55
CA ASP A 75 9.56 -2.69 7.48
C ASP A 75 8.86 -1.71 6.54
N ILE A 76 7.61 -1.98 6.18
CA ILE A 76 6.78 -1.03 5.41
C ILE A 76 6.43 0.20 6.24
N VAL A 77 6.14 0.07 7.54
CA VAL A 77 5.89 1.23 8.41
C VAL A 77 7.16 2.07 8.58
N LYS A 78 8.34 1.46 8.76
CA LYS A 78 9.62 2.19 8.78
C LYS A 78 9.91 2.89 7.46
N ALA A 79 9.66 2.22 6.34
CA ALA A 79 9.88 2.79 5.02
C ALA A 79 8.88 3.93 4.75
N LEU A 80 7.61 3.76 5.10
CA LEU A 80 6.57 4.79 5.03
C LEU A 80 6.92 5.98 5.92
N GLN A 81 7.31 5.75 7.18
CA GLN A 81 7.75 6.80 8.08
C GLN A 81 8.97 7.54 7.53
N ARG A 82 9.94 6.83 6.95
CA ARG A 82 11.09 7.45 6.28
C ARG A 82 10.66 8.27 5.08
N ALA A 83 9.68 7.82 4.30
CA ALA A 83 9.20 8.57 3.16
C ALA A 83 8.41 9.82 3.57
N LEU A 84 7.55 9.73 4.57
CA LEU A 84 6.86 10.88 5.16
C LEU A 84 7.85 11.88 5.75
N ASN A 85 8.84 11.42 6.52
CA ASN A 85 9.89 12.29 7.08
C ASN A 85 10.77 12.97 6.02
N ASN A 86 10.81 12.43 4.80
CA ASN A 86 11.60 12.95 3.69
C ASN A 86 10.75 13.69 2.63
N ASN A 87 9.48 14.03 2.91
CA ASN A 87 8.52 14.60 1.95
C ASN A 87 8.35 13.76 0.65
N LYS A 88 8.63 12.45 0.73
CA LYS A 88 8.50 11.52 -0.39
C LYS A 88 7.09 10.95 -0.54
N LEU A 89 6.21 11.17 0.43
CA LEU A 89 4.79 10.84 0.37
C LEU A 89 3.98 12.02 0.97
N PRO A 90 2.82 12.36 0.38
CA PRO A 90 1.90 13.34 0.96
C PRO A 90 1.23 12.81 2.24
#